data_AF-A0A929PKP1-F1
#
_entry.id   AF-A0A929PKP1-F1
#
_cell.length_a   1.000
_cell.length_b   1.000
_cell.length_c   1.000
_cell.angle_alpha   90.00
_cell.angle_beta   90.00
_cell.angle_gamma   90.00
#
_symmetry.space_group_name_H-M   'P 1'
#
loop_
_entity.id
_entity.type
_entity.pdbx_description
1 polymer ?
#
loop_
_entity_poly.entity_id
_entity_poly.type
_entity_poly.pdbx_seq_one_letter_code
_entity_poly.pdbx_strand_id
1 'polypeptide(L)'
;MNLSSKMRLNILVTTGLFLLSLPVFSQNKEALALAKRVADKVIADTYFSFKLQPQKDVLGLQVIDFRGLKPIKGQYLYGKSQLVVEKKDSLLNFALSYGGEVTIWINNMQVYAAKHAGLQVPKETSYNRFTFSEQFSGRLKNGINEVLIRYTAEKDVDPVIFLMPVTRAGDLNTAASFNSGMDNDLQNTAWLLSTGPFDRSGLTPHAWCKSPQRYLPELETPSHAAYQRDPYADWHYSHGSMVWSIMALDTAGKYSAFAKRYVEFTLQQIPYFRYQYDSLFAFRGSYHRIFRRTMLDDTGAPVLPFAAYYLKTKDEAVKNLILPIAAYVSKAQQRLDDGTFCRPEPVEATVWADDLFMSVPFLLQMAKITGDVQYYNDAARQVLNFRKYLLDPKTGLYKHAWFNLKQERSAAYWGRANGWIAWATVSLLANLPRNHPAYTQVLRNFQEQMKTLIRYQDKSGMWHQVLDRPDAYEETSCTALFTLALARGVREGWLNQDYKKNALAGWNALKTKIDTGGVVHGICRGTDIGDDQQFYMDRKTIANDPRGLGAVITAGIEISRLQP
;
A
#
# COMPACT_ATOMS: atom_id res chain seq x y z
N MET A 1 24.99 -74.61 -45.69
CA MET A 1 25.52 -73.28 -45.31
C MET A 1 24.41 -72.48 -44.65
N ASN A 2 24.65 -72.08 -43.40
CA ASN A 2 24.06 -71.00 -42.57
C ASN A 2 22.53 -70.99 -42.32
N LEU A 3 22.10 -71.37 -41.10
CA LEU A 3 21.91 -70.56 -39.87
C LEU A 3 20.73 -69.57 -40.00
N SER A 4 19.55 -69.95 -39.46
CA SER A 4 18.98 -69.50 -38.16
C SER A 4 18.48 -68.04 -38.18
N SER A 5 17.34 -67.61 -37.66
CA SER A 5 16.17 -68.20 -37.02
C SER A 5 15.21 -67.02 -36.71
N LYS A 6 13.90 -67.26 -36.82
CA LYS A 6 12.73 -66.51 -36.28
C LYS A 6 13.05 -65.56 -35.09
N MET A 7 12.39 -64.41 -34.88
CA MET A 7 10.96 -64.30 -34.56
C MET A 7 10.54 -62.83 -34.36
N ARG A 8 9.23 -62.57 -34.52
CA ARG A 8 8.49 -61.30 -34.37
C ARG A 8 8.68 -60.61 -33.01
N LEU A 9 8.61 -59.28 -32.99
CA LEU A 9 8.40 -58.47 -31.79
C LEU A 9 7.23 -57.50 -31.99
N ASN A 10 6.23 -57.61 -31.10
CA ASN A 10 5.08 -56.71 -30.98
C ASN A 10 5.51 -55.37 -30.36
N ILE A 11 4.94 -54.28 -30.89
CA ILE A 11 5.09 -52.92 -30.39
C ILE A 11 4.13 -52.71 -29.21
N LEU A 12 4.67 -52.41 -28.03
CA LEU A 12 3.95 -51.79 -26.93
C LEU A 12 4.71 -50.51 -26.56
N VAL A 13 4.14 -49.36 -26.91
CA VAL A 13 4.67 -48.03 -26.53
C VAL A 13 4.07 -47.68 -25.17
N THR A 14 4.88 -47.79 -24.11
CA THR A 14 4.58 -47.25 -22.79
C THR A 14 5.46 -46.03 -22.55
N THR A 15 4.94 -44.85 -22.82
CA THR A 15 5.60 -43.57 -22.50
C THR A 15 5.44 -43.29 -21.02
N GLY A 16 6.43 -43.71 -20.22
CA GLY A 16 6.56 -43.29 -18.82
C GLY A 16 7.22 -41.92 -18.72
N LEU A 17 6.48 -40.89 -18.30
CA LEU A 17 7.06 -39.64 -17.80
C LEU A 17 7.65 -39.92 -16.41
N PHE A 18 8.97 -40.13 -16.33
CA PHE A 18 9.69 -40.06 -15.07
C PHE A 18 9.95 -38.58 -14.73
N LEU A 19 9.12 -38.02 -13.84
CA LEU A 19 9.47 -36.82 -13.08
C LEU A 19 10.62 -37.19 -12.13
N LEU A 20 11.86 -36.99 -12.57
CA LEU A 20 13.04 -37.11 -11.73
C LEU A 20 12.96 -36.06 -10.61
N SER A 21 12.58 -36.50 -9.41
CA SER A 21 12.68 -35.68 -8.21
C SER A 21 14.16 -35.39 -7.94
N LEU A 22 14.57 -34.13 -8.12
CA LEU A 22 15.89 -33.67 -7.71
C LEU A 22 16.10 -33.95 -6.21
N PRO A 23 17.27 -34.46 -5.79
CA PRO A 23 17.56 -34.70 -4.38
C PRO A 23 17.46 -33.38 -3.56
N VAL A 24 16.94 -33.47 -2.34
CA VAL A 24 16.59 -32.29 -1.50
C VAL A 24 17.77 -31.30 -1.33
N PHE A 25 19.01 -31.80 -1.28
CA PHE A 25 20.20 -30.94 -1.19
C PHE A 25 20.41 -30.03 -2.42
N SER A 26 20.07 -30.48 -3.63
CA SER A 26 20.17 -29.64 -4.83
C SER A 26 19.03 -28.62 -4.89
N GLN A 27 17.84 -28.96 -4.38
CA GLN A 27 16.71 -28.04 -4.28
C GLN A 27 17.00 -26.86 -3.33
N ASN A 28 17.70 -27.10 -2.22
CA ASN A 28 18.02 -26.03 -1.25
C ASN A 28 18.93 -24.94 -1.85
N LYS A 29 19.97 -25.34 -2.60
CA LYS A 29 20.88 -24.38 -3.26
C LYS A 29 20.18 -23.64 -4.41
N GLU A 30 19.34 -24.35 -5.17
CA GLU A 30 18.53 -23.77 -6.25
C GLU A 30 17.56 -22.70 -5.70
N ALA A 31 16.91 -22.97 -4.57
CA ALA A 31 15.93 -22.06 -3.99
C ALA A 31 16.55 -20.71 -3.63
N LEU A 32 17.70 -20.73 -2.95
CA LEU A 32 18.43 -19.51 -2.60
C LEU A 32 18.93 -18.78 -3.85
N ALA A 33 19.41 -19.50 -4.87
CA ALA A 33 19.88 -18.90 -6.11
C ALA A 33 18.76 -18.16 -6.87
N LEU A 34 17.55 -18.72 -6.92
CA LEU A 34 16.39 -18.06 -7.52
C LEU A 34 15.92 -16.85 -6.73
N ALA A 35 15.88 -16.94 -5.39
CA ALA A 35 15.55 -15.78 -4.54
C ALA A 35 16.55 -14.63 -4.76
N LYS A 36 17.84 -14.95 -4.87
CA LYS A 36 18.91 -14.00 -5.21
C LYS A 36 18.71 -13.38 -6.59
N ARG A 37 18.33 -14.17 -7.61
CA ARG A 37 18.04 -13.67 -8.96
C ARG A 37 16.88 -12.67 -8.97
N VAL A 38 15.80 -12.95 -8.23
CA VAL A 38 14.67 -12.01 -8.08
C VAL A 38 15.15 -10.71 -7.44
N ALA A 39 15.92 -10.80 -6.35
CA ALA A 39 16.50 -9.62 -5.71
C ALA A 39 17.44 -8.85 -6.64
N ASP A 40 18.24 -9.54 -7.44
CA ASP A 40 19.14 -8.91 -8.41
C ASP A 40 18.36 -8.11 -9.47
N LYS A 41 17.22 -8.62 -9.94
CA LYS A 41 16.34 -7.90 -10.86
C LYS A 41 15.74 -6.65 -10.21
N VAL A 42 15.25 -6.75 -8.97
CA VAL A 42 14.75 -5.58 -8.23
C VAL A 42 15.83 -4.52 -8.06
N ILE A 43 17.05 -4.93 -7.67
CA ILE A 43 18.18 -4.02 -7.49
C ILE A 43 18.52 -3.32 -8.81
N ALA A 44 18.54 -4.05 -9.93
CA ALA A 44 18.79 -3.48 -11.25
C ALA A 44 17.72 -2.46 -11.67
N ASP A 45 16.46 -2.71 -11.30
CA ASP A 45 15.31 -1.86 -11.63
C ASP A 45 15.11 -0.69 -10.64
N THR A 46 15.91 -0.60 -9.57
CA THR A 46 15.75 0.43 -8.54
C THR A 46 16.68 1.61 -8.81
N TYR A 47 16.10 2.78 -9.08
CA TYR A 47 16.83 4.03 -9.21
C TYR A 47 16.69 4.87 -7.95
N PHE A 48 17.83 5.41 -7.49
CA PHE A 48 17.91 6.39 -6.40
C PHE A 48 18.17 7.77 -7.01
N SER A 49 17.29 8.17 -7.92
CA SER A 49 17.36 9.41 -8.68
C SER A 49 15.98 10.06 -8.74
N PHE A 50 15.99 11.32 -9.13
CA PHE A 50 14.79 12.12 -9.29
C PHE A 50 14.60 12.51 -10.75
N LYS A 51 13.34 12.58 -11.16
CA LYS A 51 12.94 13.18 -12.42
C LYS A 51 11.94 14.29 -12.14
N LEU A 52 12.09 15.41 -12.83
CA LEU A 52 11.11 16.49 -12.75
C LEU A 52 9.78 15.99 -13.33
N GLN A 53 8.70 16.08 -12.55
CA GLN A 53 7.38 15.62 -12.93
C GLN A 53 6.31 16.66 -12.54
N PRO A 54 5.21 16.76 -13.29
CA PRO A 54 4.00 17.40 -12.79
C PRO A 54 3.59 16.88 -11.42
N GLN A 55 3.21 17.80 -10.52
CA GLN A 55 2.58 17.44 -9.26
C GLN A 55 1.30 16.63 -9.53
N LYS A 56 1.21 15.47 -8.90
CA LYS A 56 0.08 14.54 -9.04
C LYS A 56 -1.19 15.11 -8.42
N ASP A 57 -2.33 14.85 -9.06
CA ASP A 57 -3.66 15.15 -8.53
C ASP A 57 -3.85 14.63 -7.09
N VAL A 58 -4.53 15.42 -6.26
CA VAL A 58 -4.84 15.06 -4.87
C VAL A 58 -6.31 14.60 -4.75
N LEU A 59 -6.76 13.80 -5.72
CA LEU A 59 -8.03 13.09 -5.68
C LEU A 59 -9.21 14.04 -5.42
N GLY A 60 -9.27 15.09 -6.24
CA GLY A 60 -10.32 16.11 -6.20
C GLY A 60 -10.11 17.27 -5.22
N LEU A 61 -9.16 17.19 -4.29
CA LEU A 61 -8.77 18.33 -3.45
C LEU A 61 -8.10 19.42 -4.30
N GLN A 62 -8.72 20.59 -4.36
CA GLN A 62 -8.14 21.76 -5.02
C GLN A 62 -7.20 22.50 -4.07
N VAL A 63 -6.00 22.80 -4.55
CA VAL A 63 -5.04 23.69 -3.87
C VAL A 63 -4.88 24.94 -4.71
N ILE A 64 -5.58 26.00 -4.32
CA ILE A 64 -5.59 27.30 -5.01
C ILE A 64 -4.50 28.16 -4.36
N ASP A 65 -3.35 28.27 -5.03
CA ASP A 65 -2.14 28.88 -4.48
C ASP A 65 -1.84 30.21 -5.19
N PHE A 66 -2.09 31.34 -4.52
CA PHE A 66 -1.83 32.66 -5.08
C PHE A 66 -0.40 33.15 -4.85
N ARG A 67 0.48 32.39 -4.18
CA ARG A 67 1.86 32.84 -3.87
C ARG A 67 2.65 33.20 -5.12
N GLY A 68 2.41 32.49 -6.23
CA GLY A 68 3.03 32.79 -7.53
C GLY A 68 2.73 34.19 -8.07
N LEU A 69 1.63 34.82 -7.64
CA LEU A 69 1.28 36.19 -8.02
C LEU A 69 2.05 37.27 -7.25
N LYS A 70 2.80 36.88 -6.20
CA LYS A 70 3.52 37.78 -5.29
C LYS A 70 2.62 38.91 -4.75
N PRO A 71 1.51 38.58 -4.07
CA PRO A 71 0.51 39.57 -3.68
C PRO A 71 1.03 40.52 -2.60
N ILE A 72 0.55 41.77 -2.63
CA ILE A 72 0.82 42.77 -1.58
C ILE A 72 -0.34 42.83 -0.57
N LYS A 73 -0.06 43.22 0.68
CA LYS A 73 -1.07 43.31 1.75
C LYS A 73 -2.26 44.18 1.31
N GLY A 74 -3.48 43.69 1.54
CA GLY A 74 -4.73 44.35 1.20
C GLY A 74 -5.15 44.22 -0.26
N GLN A 75 -4.30 43.63 -1.12
CA GLN A 75 -4.64 43.39 -2.51
C GLN A 75 -5.72 42.31 -2.64
N TYR A 76 -6.68 42.55 -3.54
CA TYR A 76 -7.64 41.53 -3.94
C TYR A 76 -7.04 40.61 -4.99
N LEU A 77 -7.16 39.31 -4.75
CA LEU A 77 -6.77 38.22 -5.63
C LEU A 77 -8.02 37.48 -6.04
N TYR A 78 -8.03 36.99 -7.27
CA TYR A 78 -9.18 36.32 -7.84
C TYR A 78 -8.78 34.97 -8.42
N GLY A 79 -9.56 33.94 -8.09
CA GLY A 79 -9.48 32.60 -8.68
C GLY A 79 -10.77 32.30 -9.45
N LYS A 80 -10.66 31.87 -10.71
CA LYS A 80 -11.79 31.46 -11.55
C LYS A 80 -11.66 30.01 -11.98
N SER A 81 -12.74 29.25 -11.88
CA SER A 81 -12.84 27.86 -12.33
C SER A 81 -14.25 27.56 -12.83
N GLN A 82 -14.45 26.38 -13.38
CA GLN A 82 -15.75 25.80 -13.73
C GLN A 82 -15.96 24.52 -12.93
N LEU A 83 -17.18 24.33 -12.43
CA LEU A 83 -17.64 23.05 -11.89
C LEU A 83 -18.54 22.38 -12.93
N VAL A 84 -18.16 21.17 -13.33
CA VAL A 84 -18.94 20.34 -14.24
C VAL A 84 -19.76 19.36 -13.43
N VAL A 85 -21.08 19.45 -13.54
CA VAL A 85 -22.04 18.51 -12.93
C VAL A 85 -22.64 17.65 -14.02
N GLU A 86 -22.60 16.35 -13.82
CA GLU A 86 -23.22 15.40 -14.74
C GLU A 86 -24.67 15.09 -14.33
N LYS A 87 -25.52 14.85 -15.34
CA LYS A 87 -26.86 14.27 -15.25
C LYS A 87 -27.97 15.23 -14.78
N LYS A 88 -27.82 15.92 -13.65
CA LYS A 88 -28.91 16.74 -13.08
C LYS A 88 -28.45 17.88 -12.17
N ASP A 89 -29.29 18.90 -12.06
CA ASP A 89 -29.18 19.95 -11.05
C ASP A 89 -29.03 19.34 -9.64
N SER A 90 -28.09 19.87 -8.87
CA SER A 90 -27.67 19.27 -7.61
C SER A 90 -27.34 20.33 -6.57
N LEU A 91 -27.70 20.07 -5.31
CA LEU A 91 -27.22 20.82 -4.14
C LEU A 91 -26.04 20.04 -3.56
N LEU A 92 -24.83 20.60 -3.67
CA LEU A 92 -23.61 19.97 -3.16
C LEU A 92 -23.06 20.73 -1.96
N ASN A 93 -22.41 19.99 -1.07
CA ASN A 93 -21.60 20.55 0.01
C ASN A 93 -20.15 20.66 -0.44
N PHE A 94 -19.50 21.72 0.01
CA PHE A 94 -18.09 21.99 -0.22
C PHE A 94 -17.44 22.19 1.14
N ALA A 95 -16.23 21.67 1.28
CA ALA A 95 -15.39 21.88 2.44
C ALA A 95 -14.20 22.74 2.07
N LEU A 96 -13.81 23.66 2.96
CA LEU A 96 -12.70 24.57 2.72
C LEU A 96 -11.86 24.84 3.96
N SER A 97 -10.57 25.06 3.71
CA SER A 97 -9.61 25.53 4.71
C SER A 97 -8.74 26.61 4.08
N TYR A 98 -8.51 27.70 4.81
CA TYR A 98 -7.72 28.85 4.36
C TYR A 98 -7.39 29.75 5.55
N GLY A 99 -6.57 30.77 5.33
CA GLY A 99 -6.43 31.93 6.22
C GLY A 99 -6.75 33.21 5.48
N GLY A 100 -7.07 34.31 6.16
CA GLY A 100 -7.45 35.58 5.53
C GLY A 100 -8.95 35.68 5.22
N GLU A 101 -9.34 36.63 4.36
CA GLU A 101 -10.73 36.87 3.96
C GLU A 101 -11.01 36.26 2.58
N VAL A 102 -12.06 35.44 2.50
CA VAL A 102 -12.49 34.77 1.26
C VAL A 102 -13.96 35.02 0.99
N THR A 103 -14.28 35.19 -0.29
CA THR A 103 -15.66 35.23 -0.79
C THR A 103 -15.77 34.35 -2.03
N ILE A 104 -16.84 33.55 -2.11
CA ILE A 104 -17.06 32.59 -3.20
C ILE A 104 -18.42 32.86 -3.85
N TRP A 105 -18.42 32.89 -5.17
CA TRP A 105 -19.61 32.96 -6.00
C TRP A 105 -19.71 31.73 -6.89
N ILE A 106 -20.93 31.22 -7.05
CA ILE A 106 -21.28 30.20 -8.03
C ILE A 106 -22.38 30.77 -8.91
N ASN A 107 -22.16 30.83 -10.23
CA ASN A 107 -23.09 31.42 -11.21
C ASN A 107 -23.57 32.82 -10.78
N ASN A 108 -22.63 33.69 -10.38
CA ASN A 108 -22.87 35.05 -9.89
C ASN A 108 -23.68 35.18 -8.58
N MET A 109 -24.02 34.08 -7.93
CA MET A 109 -24.63 34.09 -6.59
C MET A 109 -23.56 33.88 -5.53
N GLN A 110 -23.50 34.78 -4.54
CA GLN A 110 -22.60 34.61 -3.39
C GLN A 110 -23.07 33.43 -2.54
N VAL A 111 -22.22 32.42 -2.39
CA VAL A 111 -22.53 31.20 -1.61
C VAL A 111 -21.75 31.14 -0.30
N TYR A 112 -20.67 31.91 -0.18
CA TYR A 112 -19.83 31.92 1.01
C TYR A 112 -19.05 33.24 1.15
N ALA A 113 -18.89 33.73 2.39
CA ALA A 113 -18.02 34.84 2.74
C ALA A 113 -17.62 34.76 4.22
N ALA A 114 -16.33 34.62 4.51
CA ALA A 114 -15.83 34.64 5.89
C ALA A 114 -14.34 35.00 5.96
N LYS A 115 -13.86 35.27 7.17
CA LYS A 115 -12.46 35.59 7.48
C LYS A 115 -11.94 34.73 8.62
N HIS A 116 -10.74 34.18 8.46
CA HIS A 116 -10.05 33.39 9.49
C HIS A 116 -8.62 33.89 9.73
N ALA A 117 -8.15 33.75 10.97
CA ALA A 117 -6.77 34.07 11.32
C ALA A 117 -5.84 32.88 11.05
N GLY A 118 -4.72 33.14 10.37
CA GLY A 118 -3.70 32.13 10.05
C GLY A 118 -4.17 31.08 9.03
N LEU A 119 -3.23 30.45 8.34
CA LEU A 119 -3.54 29.40 7.38
C LEU A 119 -4.02 28.13 8.09
N GLN A 120 -5.24 27.69 7.78
CA GLN A 120 -5.73 26.36 8.13
C GLN A 120 -5.40 25.37 7.00
N VAL A 121 -4.72 24.26 7.33
CA VAL A 121 -4.35 23.22 6.36
C VAL A 121 -5.23 21.98 6.60
N PRO A 122 -5.89 21.43 5.58
CA PRO A 122 -6.71 20.23 5.75
C PRO A 122 -5.84 19.04 6.16
N LYS A 123 -6.37 18.18 7.02
CA LYS A 123 -5.68 16.97 7.47
C LYS A 123 -6.35 15.75 6.87
N GLU A 124 -5.57 14.89 6.21
CA GLU A 124 -6.03 13.58 5.79
C GLU A 124 -6.19 12.68 7.03
N THR A 125 -7.38 12.14 7.26
CA THR A 125 -7.70 11.30 8.43
C THR A 125 -7.87 9.83 8.07
N SER A 126 -8.18 9.54 6.81
CA SER A 126 -8.18 8.21 6.20
C SER A 126 -7.88 8.32 4.72
N TYR A 127 -7.82 7.21 3.97
CA TYR A 127 -7.54 7.28 2.54
C TYR A 127 -8.56 8.19 1.85
N ASN A 128 -8.08 9.35 1.37
CA ASN A 128 -8.87 10.35 0.64
C ASN A 128 -9.95 11.08 1.44
N ARG A 129 -9.98 10.94 2.77
CA ARG A 129 -10.86 11.71 3.64
C ARG A 129 -10.07 12.81 4.32
N PHE A 130 -10.50 14.05 4.11
CA PHE A 130 -9.87 15.24 4.67
C PHE A 130 -10.80 15.95 5.64
N THR A 131 -10.25 16.44 6.75
CA THR A 131 -10.95 17.38 7.64
C THR A 131 -10.60 18.82 7.26
N PHE A 132 -11.63 19.66 7.15
CA PHE A 132 -11.53 21.07 6.82
C PHE A 132 -12.06 21.94 7.95
N SER A 133 -11.73 23.23 7.95
CA SER A 133 -12.23 24.17 8.97
C SER A 133 -13.66 24.61 8.74
N GLU A 134 -14.10 24.69 7.48
CA GLU A 134 -15.36 25.31 7.09
C GLU A 134 -16.12 24.46 6.07
N GLN A 135 -17.43 24.69 5.95
CA GLN A 135 -18.28 24.11 4.92
C GLN A 135 -19.33 25.10 4.42
N PHE A 136 -19.73 24.96 3.15
CA PHE A 136 -20.89 25.65 2.59
C PHE A 136 -21.62 24.77 1.58
N SER A 137 -22.84 25.15 1.22
CA SER A 137 -23.62 24.47 0.18
C SER A 137 -23.82 25.37 -1.04
N GLY A 138 -23.71 24.80 -2.23
CA GLY A 138 -23.94 25.49 -3.49
C GLY A 138 -24.95 24.75 -4.35
N ARG A 139 -25.93 25.47 -4.92
CA ARG A 139 -26.82 24.93 -5.96
C ARG A 139 -26.10 24.99 -7.30
N LEU A 140 -25.98 23.83 -7.95
CA LEU A 140 -25.35 23.66 -9.26
C LEU A 140 -26.40 23.25 -10.28
N LYS A 141 -26.31 23.82 -11.47
CA LYS A 141 -27.06 23.40 -12.66
C LYS A 141 -26.36 22.21 -13.31
N ASN A 142 -27.11 21.36 -13.98
CA ASN A 142 -26.56 20.36 -14.90
C ASN A 142 -25.65 21.04 -15.94
N GLY A 143 -24.47 20.47 -16.19
CA GLY A 143 -23.45 21.06 -17.05
C GLY A 143 -22.49 21.99 -16.31
N ILE A 144 -22.09 23.08 -16.96
CA ILE A 144 -21.03 23.98 -16.49
C ILE A 144 -21.60 25.02 -15.53
N ASN A 145 -20.92 25.19 -14.40
CA ASN A 145 -21.18 26.23 -13.40
C ASN A 145 -19.93 27.07 -13.20
N GLU A 146 -20.04 28.40 -13.32
CA GLU A 146 -18.91 29.28 -13.07
C GLU A 146 -18.64 29.43 -11.57
N VAL A 147 -17.38 29.30 -11.17
CA VAL A 147 -16.92 29.53 -9.80
C VAL A 147 -15.93 30.68 -9.81
N LEU A 148 -16.20 31.68 -8.98
CA LEU A 148 -15.31 32.80 -8.74
C LEU A 148 -14.99 32.87 -7.25
N ILE A 149 -13.71 33.03 -6.93
CA ILE A 149 -13.20 33.21 -5.58
C ILE A 149 -12.49 34.54 -5.54
N ARG A 150 -12.76 35.34 -4.51
CA ARG A 150 -11.97 36.52 -4.14
C ARG A 150 -11.28 36.24 -2.82
N TYR A 151 -10.00 36.56 -2.76
CA TYR A 151 -9.17 36.50 -1.56
C TYR A 151 -8.58 37.88 -1.27
N THR A 152 -8.60 38.32 -0.01
CA THR A 152 -7.90 39.55 0.41
C THR A 152 -6.55 39.18 1.02
N ALA A 153 -5.45 39.66 0.44
CA ALA A 153 -4.10 39.39 0.92
C ALA A 153 -3.85 39.95 2.32
N GLU A 154 -3.45 39.07 3.25
CA GLU A 154 -3.10 39.45 4.63
C GLU A 154 -1.60 39.34 4.88
N LYS A 155 -1.11 40.07 5.88
CA LYS A 155 0.29 40.02 6.27
C LYS A 155 0.53 38.69 7.00
N ASP A 156 1.66 38.03 6.69
CA ASP A 156 2.12 36.83 7.39
C ASP A 156 1.15 35.63 7.30
N VAL A 157 0.25 35.62 6.31
CA VAL A 157 -0.67 34.51 6.00
C VAL A 157 -0.45 34.09 4.55
N ASP A 158 -0.08 32.82 4.35
CA ASP A 158 0.07 32.24 3.02
C ASP A 158 -1.28 32.29 2.27
N PRO A 159 -1.34 32.92 1.07
CA PRO A 159 -2.58 33.09 0.32
C PRO A 159 -2.94 31.81 -0.44
N VAL A 160 -3.34 30.78 0.32
CA VAL A 160 -3.67 29.45 -0.18
C VAL A 160 -5.06 29.04 0.31
N ILE A 161 -5.89 28.55 -0.60
CA ILE A 161 -7.21 28.00 -0.30
C ILE A 161 -7.24 26.52 -0.68
N PHE A 162 -7.71 25.70 0.25
CA PHE A 162 -8.04 24.31 0.02
C PHE A 162 -9.55 24.18 -0.16
N LEU A 163 -9.99 23.51 -1.22
CA LEU A 163 -11.41 23.36 -1.55
C LEU A 163 -11.71 21.98 -2.10
N MET A 164 -12.74 21.32 -1.60
CA MET A 164 -13.16 20.00 -2.10
C MET A 164 -14.69 19.86 -2.07
N PRO A 165 -15.33 19.33 -3.12
CA PRO A 165 -16.73 18.92 -3.04
C PRO A 165 -16.81 17.69 -2.14
N VAL A 166 -17.65 17.72 -1.12
CA VAL A 166 -17.75 16.67 -0.11
C VAL A 166 -19.14 16.07 -0.01
N THR A 167 -19.20 14.79 0.33
CA THR A 167 -20.42 14.12 0.77
C THR A 167 -20.74 14.54 2.21
N ARG A 168 -21.92 14.16 2.74
CA ARG A 168 -22.22 14.35 4.16
C ARG A 168 -21.23 13.65 5.10
N ALA A 169 -20.58 12.59 4.63
CA ALA A 169 -19.57 11.85 5.38
C ALA A 169 -18.16 12.48 5.30
N GLY A 170 -17.98 13.54 4.51
CA GLY A 170 -16.69 14.21 4.31
C GLY A 170 -15.81 13.60 3.21
N ASP A 171 -16.29 12.56 2.52
CA ASP A 171 -15.60 11.97 1.36
C ASP A 171 -15.73 12.85 0.11
N LEU A 172 -14.85 12.68 -0.87
CA LEU A 172 -14.98 13.35 -2.17
C LEU A 172 -16.36 13.08 -2.79
N ASN A 173 -17.08 14.14 -3.13
CA ASN A 173 -18.31 14.03 -3.90
C ASN A 173 -17.99 14.13 -5.39
N THR A 174 -18.01 12.99 -6.07
CA THR A 174 -17.71 12.86 -7.50
C THR A 174 -18.82 13.36 -8.42
N ALA A 175 -19.93 13.87 -7.89
CA ALA A 175 -21.00 14.47 -8.69
C ALA A 175 -20.59 15.80 -9.36
N ALA A 176 -19.48 16.41 -8.91
CA ALA A 176 -18.91 17.57 -9.57
C ALA A 176 -17.38 17.46 -9.65
N SER A 177 -16.82 18.00 -10.73
CA SER A 177 -15.38 18.10 -10.93
C SER A 177 -15.00 19.53 -11.37
N PHE A 178 -13.82 19.98 -10.95
CA PHE A 178 -13.28 21.28 -11.36
C PHE A 178 -12.59 21.19 -12.73
N ASN A 179 -12.71 22.26 -13.51
CA ASN A 179 -12.06 22.44 -14.81
C ASN A 179 -11.76 23.94 -14.99
N SER A 180 -10.57 24.32 -15.49
CA SER A 180 -10.28 25.73 -15.75
C SER A 180 -11.03 26.31 -16.96
N GLY A 181 -11.69 25.47 -17.76
CA GLY A 181 -12.32 25.84 -19.04
C GLY A 181 -11.31 26.06 -20.18
N MET A 182 -10.07 25.61 -20.02
CA MET A 182 -9.03 25.67 -21.06
C MET A 182 -8.64 24.28 -21.54
N ASP A 183 -8.17 24.18 -22.78
CA ASP A 183 -7.65 22.94 -23.34
C ASP A 183 -6.38 22.47 -22.59
N ASN A 184 -6.23 21.15 -22.42
CA ASN A 184 -5.08 20.52 -21.74
C ASN A 184 -4.84 21.00 -20.30
N ASP A 185 -5.91 21.16 -19.53
CA ASP A 185 -5.81 21.48 -18.11
C ASP A 185 -5.49 20.23 -17.27
N LEU A 186 -4.25 20.17 -16.77
CA LEU A 186 -3.75 19.05 -16.00
C LEU A 186 -4.29 19.14 -14.57
N GLN A 187 -4.71 18.00 -14.01
CA GLN A 187 -5.42 17.92 -12.74
C GLN A 187 -4.54 18.47 -11.59
N ASN A 188 -5.08 19.43 -10.80
CA ASN A 188 -4.45 20.38 -9.85
C ASN A 188 -4.24 21.83 -10.34
N THR A 189 -4.40 22.16 -11.63
CA THR A 189 -4.32 23.56 -12.11
C THR A 189 -5.64 24.12 -12.63
N ALA A 190 -6.77 23.55 -12.15
CA ALA A 190 -8.13 23.86 -12.62
C ALA A 190 -8.62 25.29 -12.35
N TRP A 191 -7.71 26.22 -12.14
CA TRP A 191 -7.95 27.59 -11.73
C TRP A 191 -7.16 28.56 -12.60
N LEU A 192 -7.84 29.59 -13.06
CA LEU A 192 -7.25 30.84 -13.53
C LEU A 192 -7.07 31.75 -12.32
N LEU A 193 -5.92 32.41 -12.21
CA LEU A 193 -5.59 33.30 -11.11
C LEU A 193 -5.35 34.72 -11.65
N SER A 194 -5.68 35.74 -10.87
CA SER A 194 -5.43 37.14 -11.22
C SER A 194 -5.26 38.00 -9.99
N THR A 195 -4.49 39.08 -10.13
CA THR A 195 -4.55 40.23 -9.23
C THR A 195 -5.66 41.19 -9.71
N GLY A 196 -6.35 41.86 -8.78
CA GLY A 196 -7.39 42.85 -9.09
C GLY A 196 -7.07 44.25 -8.50
N PRO A 197 -8.02 45.20 -8.53
CA PRO A 197 -9.48 45.00 -8.53
C PRO A 197 -10.13 44.85 -9.92
N PHE A 198 -11.28 44.15 -9.96
CA PHE A 198 -12.19 44.07 -11.11
C PHE A 198 -13.52 44.75 -10.76
N ASP A 199 -14.10 45.50 -11.71
CA ASP A 199 -15.50 45.94 -11.61
C ASP A 199 -16.45 44.83 -12.11
N ARG A 200 -17.74 44.89 -11.71
CA ARG A 200 -18.75 43.89 -12.09
C ARG A 200 -19.21 43.99 -13.55
N SER A 201 -18.71 44.95 -14.32
CA SER A 201 -19.13 45.26 -15.70
C SER A 201 -18.17 44.78 -16.80
N GLY A 202 -16.98 44.27 -16.48
CA GLY A 202 -16.14 43.68 -17.51
C GLY A 202 -14.82 43.13 -17.02
N LEU A 203 -14.65 41.81 -17.14
CA LEU A 203 -13.36 41.14 -17.07
C LEU A 203 -12.53 41.60 -18.28
N THR A 204 -11.67 42.62 -18.13
CA THR A 204 -10.75 42.98 -19.22
C THR A 204 -9.76 41.84 -19.47
N PRO A 205 -9.49 41.44 -20.73
CA PRO A 205 -8.83 40.16 -21.07
C PRO A 205 -7.34 39.98 -20.69
N HIS A 206 -6.73 40.89 -19.93
CA HIS A 206 -5.28 40.91 -19.71
C HIS A 206 -4.76 40.39 -18.36
N ALA A 207 -5.60 40.00 -17.39
CA ALA A 207 -5.10 39.75 -16.03
C ALA A 207 -5.14 38.28 -15.53
N TRP A 208 -5.90 37.40 -16.20
CA TRP A 208 -5.97 35.98 -15.80
C TRP A 208 -4.78 35.19 -16.33
N CYS A 209 -3.99 34.62 -15.43
CA CYS A 209 -2.97 33.62 -15.75
C CYS A 209 -3.45 32.22 -15.33
N LYS A 210 -3.06 31.19 -16.08
CA LYS A 210 -3.25 29.80 -15.64
C LYS A 210 -2.53 29.61 -14.31
N SER A 211 -3.16 28.94 -13.35
CA SER A 211 -2.45 28.47 -12.16
C SER A 211 -1.22 27.68 -12.62
N PRO A 212 0.00 28.08 -12.21
CA PRO A 212 1.20 27.46 -12.74
C PRO A 212 1.21 25.99 -12.34
N GLN A 213 1.42 25.13 -13.34
CA GLN A 213 1.64 23.73 -13.06
C GLN A 213 2.91 23.58 -12.23
N ARG A 214 2.75 22.99 -11.05
CA ARG A 214 3.88 22.74 -10.15
C ARG A 214 4.62 21.50 -10.64
N TYR A 215 5.89 21.69 -10.97
CA TYR A 215 6.79 20.60 -11.30
C TYR A 215 7.69 20.32 -10.10
N LEU A 216 7.72 19.07 -9.66
CA LEU A 216 8.47 18.62 -8.50
C LEU A 216 9.44 17.51 -8.92
N PRO A 217 10.70 17.54 -8.45
CA PRO A 217 11.54 16.35 -8.47
C PRO A 217 10.86 15.21 -7.70
N GLU A 218 10.53 14.14 -8.42
CA GLU A 218 9.86 12.93 -7.93
C GLU A 218 10.75 11.71 -8.20
N LEU A 219 10.60 10.64 -7.41
CA LEU A 219 11.38 9.42 -7.59
C LEU A 219 11.18 8.83 -8.98
N GLU A 220 12.30 8.44 -9.62
CA GLU A 220 12.29 7.94 -10.98
C GLU A 220 11.99 6.43 -11.05
N THR A 221 11.12 6.04 -11.98
CA THR A 221 11.00 4.64 -12.42
C THR A 221 11.70 4.52 -13.77
N PRO A 222 12.77 3.71 -13.90
CA PRO A 222 13.47 3.59 -15.16
C PRO A 222 12.61 2.83 -16.18
N SER A 223 12.70 3.20 -17.46
CA SER A 223 11.85 2.64 -18.53
C SER A 223 12.04 1.13 -18.76
N HIS A 224 13.16 0.56 -18.33
CA HIS A 224 13.44 -0.88 -18.41
C HIS A 224 12.98 -1.66 -17.18
N ALA A 225 12.46 -1.00 -16.13
CA ALA A 225 11.94 -1.68 -14.95
C ALA A 225 10.78 -2.59 -15.33
N ALA A 226 10.74 -3.80 -14.77
CA ALA A 226 9.63 -4.73 -15.02
C ALA A 226 8.30 -4.22 -14.42
N TYR A 227 8.38 -3.40 -13.37
CA TYR A 227 7.24 -2.76 -12.72
C TYR A 227 7.25 -1.26 -13.02
N GLN A 228 6.19 -0.77 -13.66
CA GLN A 228 6.10 0.59 -14.22
C GLN A 228 5.07 1.49 -13.51
N ARG A 229 4.57 1.10 -12.32
CA ARG A 229 3.53 1.88 -11.62
C ARG A 229 4.10 2.86 -10.60
N ASP A 230 5.05 2.41 -9.79
CA ASP A 230 5.70 3.22 -8.78
C ASP A 230 7.18 2.81 -8.61
N PRO A 231 8.06 3.75 -8.23
CA PRO A 231 9.48 3.46 -8.04
C PRO A 231 9.70 2.48 -6.89
N TYR A 232 10.59 1.51 -7.06
CA TYR A 232 10.96 0.58 -5.98
C TYR A 232 11.59 1.25 -4.76
N ALA A 233 12.08 2.48 -4.92
CA ALA A 233 12.60 3.29 -3.85
C ALA A 233 11.51 4.01 -3.01
N ASP A 234 10.23 3.97 -3.41
CA ASP A 234 9.14 4.72 -2.73
C ASP A 234 8.74 4.12 -1.37
N TRP A 235 8.20 4.96 -0.49
CA TRP A 235 7.75 4.58 0.85
C TRP A 235 6.35 3.99 0.76
N HIS A 236 6.27 2.67 0.90
CA HIS A 236 5.04 1.90 0.91
C HIS A 236 5.29 0.51 1.53
N TYR A 237 4.24 -0.15 2.04
CA TYR A 237 4.40 -1.43 2.74
C TYR A 237 5.07 -2.51 1.88
N SER A 238 4.74 -2.52 0.60
CA SER A 238 5.26 -3.49 -0.37
C SER A 238 6.77 -3.32 -0.53
N HIS A 239 7.26 -2.08 -0.63
CA HIS A 239 8.69 -1.80 -0.70
C HIS A 239 9.41 -2.11 0.61
N GLY A 240 8.83 -1.73 1.76
CA GLY A 240 9.39 -2.06 3.07
C GLY A 240 9.58 -3.56 3.24
N SER A 241 8.53 -4.35 2.99
CA SER A 241 8.59 -5.82 3.06
C SER A 241 9.57 -6.43 2.04
N MET A 242 9.60 -5.92 0.81
CA MET A 242 10.53 -6.36 -0.23
C MET A 242 11.98 -6.10 0.15
N VAL A 243 12.32 -4.88 0.55
CA VAL A 243 13.69 -4.51 0.96
C VAL A 243 14.10 -5.28 2.22
N TRP A 244 13.18 -5.49 3.16
CA TRP A 244 13.42 -6.31 4.35
C TRP A 244 13.74 -7.77 3.98
N SER A 245 13.03 -8.35 3.01
CA SER A 245 13.33 -9.69 2.50
C SER A 245 14.65 -9.76 1.72
N ILE A 246 14.97 -8.74 0.92
CA ILE A 246 16.27 -8.64 0.22
C ILE A 246 17.40 -8.59 1.25
N MET A 247 17.28 -7.75 2.28
CA MET A 247 18.24 -7.62 3.37
C MET A 247 18.50 -8.94 4.11
N ALA A 248 17.57 -9.89 4.08
CA ALA A 248 17.71 -11.20 4.73
C ALA A 248 18.52 -12.23 3.91
N LEU A 249 18.89 -11.92 2.66
CA LEU A 249 19.65 -12.82 1.78
C LEU A 249 21.14 -12.92 2.13
N ASP A 250 21.69 -11.90 2.79
CA ASP A 250 23.06 -11.89 3.30
C ASP A 250 23.16 -11.03 4.58
N THR A 251 24.29 -11.12 5.28
CA THR A 251 24.53 -10.33 6.50
C THR A 251 25.37 -9.08 6.26
N ALA A 252 26.25 -9.12 5.26
CA ALA A 252 27.23 -8.09 4.95
C ALA A 252 27.63 -8.07 3.46
N GLY A 253 26.69 -8.37 2.55
CA GLY A 253 26.96 -8.46 1.10
C GLY A 253 26.17 -7.43 0.28
N LYS A 254 26.03 -7.73 -1.02
CA LYS A 254 25.32 -6.91 -2.00
C LYS A 254 23.88 -6.56 -1.54
N TYR A 255 23.17 -7.50 -0.94
CA TYR A 255 21.77 -7.31 -0.58
C TYR A 255 21.61 -6.43 0.66
N SER A 256 22.44 -6.63 1.68
CA SER A 256 22.54 -5.72 2.82
C SER A 256 22.99 -4.31 2.39
N ALA A 257 23.91 -4.20 1.43
CA ALA A 257 24.35 -2.91 0.90
C ALA A 257 23.23 -2.17 0.15
N PHE A 258 22.38 -2.89 -0.60
CA PHE A 258 21.18 -2.31 -1.20
C PHE A 258 20.19 -1.77 -0.16
N ALA A 259 19.89 -2.57 0.87
CA ALA A 259 18.99 -2.14 1.94
C ALA A 259 19.56 -0.94 2.71
N LYS A 260 20.87 -0.92 2.96
CA LYS A 260 21.57 0.24 3.54
C LYS A 260 21.38 1.48 2.65
N ARG A 261 21.64 1.38 1.34
CA ARG A 261 21.45 2.49 0.40
C ARG A 261 20.01 3.00 0.40
N TYR A 262 19.02 2.10 0.45
CA TYR A 262 17.61 2.47 0.55
C TYR A 262 17.31 3.29 1.82
N VAL A 263 17.82 2.85 2.98
CA VAL A 263 17.65 3.56 4.26
C VAL A 263 18.34 4.92 4.23
N GLU A 264 19.62 4.97 3.85
CA GLU A 264 20.42 6.21 3.83
C GLU A 264 19.86 7.23 2.85
N PHE A 265 19.49 6.79 1.64
CA PHE A 265 18.83 7.65 0.66
C PHE A 265 17.53 8.20 1.25
N THR A 266 16.67 7.37 1.83
CA THR A 266 15.41 7.85 2.43
C THR A 266 15.67 8.94 3.47
N LEU A 267 16.60 8.71 4.40
CA LEU A 267 16.93 9.68 5.46
C LEU A 267 17.46 11.00 4.89
N GLN A 268 18.33 10.94 3.89
CA GLN A 268 18.88 12.12 3.24
C GLN A 268 17.80 13.00 2.60
N GLN A 269 16.74 12.38 2.08
CA GLN A 269 15.71 13.08 1.31
C GLN A 269 14.52 13.57 2.17
N ILE A 270 14.38 13.12 3.43
CA ILE A 270 13.29 13.54 4.33
C ILE A 270 13.10 15.07 4.38
N PRO A 271 14.14 15.92 4.51
CA PRO A 271 13.94 17.37 4.55
C PRO A 271 13.24 17.93 3.31
N TYR A 272 13.61 17.43 2.13
CA TYR A 272 13.02 17.85 0.88
C TYR A 272 11.56 17.40 0.75
N PHE A 273 11.25 16.14 1.07
CA PHE A 273 9.88 15.65 1.00
C PHE A 273 8.98 16.28 2.06
N ARG A 274 9.53 16.65 3.21
CA ARG A 274 8.83 17.45 4.21
C ARG A 274 8.47 18.83 3.64
N TYR A 275 9.41 19.50 2.99
CA TYR A 275 9.15 20.77 2.32
C TYR A 275 8.06 20.63 1.23
N GLN A 276 8.12 19.56 0.41
CA GLN A 276 7.06 19.28 -0.56
C GLN A 276 5.68 19.13 0.10
N TYR A 277 5.60 18.37 1.20
CA TYR A 277 4.33 18.09 1.86
C TYR A 277 3.80 19.31 2.63
N ASP A 278 4.62 19.91 3.49
CA ASP A 278 4.22 20.94 4.45
C ASP A 278 4.16 22.35 3.82
N SER A 279 5.02 22.65 2.85
CA SER A 279 5.14 24.01 2.27
C SER A 279 4.59 24.12 0.85
N LEU A 280 4.77 23.08 0.04
CA LEU A 280 4.21 23.03 -1.32
C LEU A 280 2.83 22.38 -1.36
N PHE A 281 2.36 21.77 -0.26
CA PHE A 281 1.07 21.08 -0.20
C PHE A 281 0.93 19.97 -1.26
N ALA A 282 2.04 19.29 -1.57
CA ALA A 282 2.09 18.16 -2.47
C ALA A 282 1.72 16.85 -1.74
N PHE A 283 0.45 16.72 -1.35
CA PHE A 283 -0.05 15.62 -0.52
C PHE A 283 0.00 14.22 -1.17
N ARG A 284 0.44 14.13 -2.44
CA ARG A 284 0.66 12.87 -3.18
C ARG A 284 2.07 12.79 -3.81
N GLY A 285 3.01 13.62 -3.37
CA GLY A 285 4.41 13.52 -3.77
C GLY A 285 5.11 12.28 -3.23
N SER A 286 6.33 11.98 -3.67
CA SER A 286 7.12 10.85 -3.16
C SER A 286 7.29 10.94 -1.64
N TYR A 287 7.25 9.81 -0.95
CA TYR A 287 7.34 9.73 0.52
C TYR A 287 6.29 10.50 1.33
N HIS A 288 5.24 11.07 0.71
CA HIS A 288 4.16 11.77 1.43
C HIS A 288 3.54 10.92 2.57
N ARG A 289 3.56 9.59 2.42
CA ARG A 289 3.04 8.64 3.40
C ARG A 289 3.74 8.71 4.76
N ILE A 290 5.03 9.08 4.80
CA ILE A 290 5.79 9.31 6.04
C ILE A 290 5.13 10.41 6.88
N PHE A 291 4.55 11.43 6.22
CA PHE A 291 3.97 12.59 6.88
C PHE A 291 2.49 12.39 7.16
N ARG A 292 1.73 11.86 6.18
CA ARG A 292 0.27 11.67 6.33
C ARG A 292 -0.11 10.71 7.45
N ARG A 293 0.63 9.59 7.60
CA ARG A 293 0.45 8.54 8.63
C ARG A 293 -1.03 8.28 8.95
N THR A 294 -1.76 7.76 7.98
CA THR A 294 -3.22 7.52 8.11
C THR A 294 -3.59 6.06 8.32
N MET A 295 -2.63 5.15 8.13
CA MET A 295 -2.87 3.70 8.18
C MET A 295 -1.59 2.91 8.41
N LEU A 296 -1.75 1.61 8.68
CA LEU A 296 -0.63 0.69 8.86
C LEU A 296 0.20 0.50 7.57
N ASP A 297 -0.42 0.64 6.40
CA ASP A 297 0.26 0.62 5.09
C ASP A 297 1.27 1.78 4.91
N ASP A 298 1.06 2.90 5.62
CA ASP A 298 1.96 4.05 5.65
C ASP A 298 3.08 3.90 6.70
N THR A 299 2.95 2.96 7.63
CA THR A 299 3.73 2.97 8.87
C THR A 299 4.44 1.66 9.16
N GLY A 300 3.76 0.65 9.68
CA GLY A 300 4.41 -0.52 10.26
C GLY A 300 5.29 -1.31 9.27
N ALA A 301 4.71 -1.83 8.20
CA ALA A 301 5.46 -2.59 7.19
C ALA A 301 6.53 -1.78 6.41
N PRO A 302 6.30 -0.51 6.02
CA PRO A 302 7.34 0.34 5.45
C PRO A 302 8.61 0.47 6.31
N VAL A 303 8.47 0.43 7.64
CA VAL A 303 9.57 0.64 8.61
C VAL A 303 10.45 -0.60 8.79
N LEU A 304 10.03 -1.80 8.36
CA LEU A 304 10.75 -3.06 8.61
C LEU A 304 12.25 -3.05 8.24
N PRO A 305 12.70 -2.53 7.08
CA PRO A 305 14.14 -2.47 6.78
C PRO A 305 14.87 -1.43 7.64
N PHE A 306 14.22 -0.34 8.04
CA PHE A 306 14.79 0.71 8.90
C PHE A 306 15.01 0.20 10.32
N ALA A 307 14.00 -0.41 10.92
CA ALA A 307 14.13 -0.94 12.27
C ALA A 307 15.12 -2.14 12.32
N ALA A 308 15.18 -2.98 11.28
CA ALA A 308 16.23 -3.99 11.14
C ALA A 308 17.63 -3.39 11.00
N TYR A 309 17.78 -2.29 10.25
CA TYR A 309 19.04 -1.55 10.13
C TYR A 309 19.45 -0.95 11.48
N TYR A 310 18.53 -0.28 12.19
CA TYR A 310 18.79 0.28 13.53
C TYR A 310 19.25 -0.77 14.53
N LEU A 311 18.64 -1.96 14.54
CA LEU A 311 19.05 -3.06 15.42
C LEU A 311 20.52 -3.45 15.23
N LYS A 312 21.06 -3.32 14.01
CA LYS A 312 22.46 -3.59 13.66
C LYS A 312 23.40 -2.40 13.93
N THR A 313 22.98 -1.19 13.58
CA THR A 313 23.87 -0.02 13.51
C THR A 313 23.74 0.95 14.67
N LYS A 314 22.58 0.95 15.35
CA LYS A 314 22.21 1.94 16.37
C LYS A 314 22.24 3.40 15.88
N ASP A 315 21.99 3.61 14.59
CA ASP A 315 21.94 4.94 13.98
C ASP A 315 20.78 5.78 14.52
N GLU A 316 21.10 6.89 15.20
CA GLU A 316 20.10 7.76 15.82
C GLU A 316 19.21 8.50 14.80
N ALA A 317 19.66 8.71 13.55
CA ALA A 317 18.80 9.29 12.52
C ALA A 317 17.63 8.35 12.17
N VAL A 318 17.90 7.04 12.14
CA VAL A 318 16.87 6.01 11.94
C VAL A 318 15.93 5.97 13.14
N LYS A 319 16.47 6.05 14.36
CA LYS A 319 15.66 6.10 15.58
C LYS A 319 14.66 7.26 15.58
N ASN A 320 15.12 8.45 15.16
CA ASN A 320 14.29 9.64 15.06
C ASN A 320 13.17 9.52 14.01
N LEU A 321 13.36 8.69 12.98
CA LEU A 321 12.31 8.34 12.02
C LEU A 321 11.30 7.34 12.60
N ILE A 322 11.77 6.27 13.26
CA ILE A 322 10.90 5.16 13.66
C ILE A 322 10.07 5.44 14.93
N LEU A 323 10.59 6.19 15.90
CA LEU A 323 9.90 6.39 17.18
C LEU A 323 8.56 7.16 17.05
N PRO A 324 8.46 8.24 16.24
CA PRO A 324 7.18 8.88 15.99
C PRO A 324 6.18 7.98 15.26
N ILE A 325 6.66 7.05 14.44
CA ILE A 325 5.82 6.06 13.76
C ILE A 325 5.33 5.00 14.75
N ALA A 326 6.18 4.52 15.65
CA ALA A 326 5.79 3.62 16.73
C ALA A 326 4.76 4.24 17.66
N ALA A 327 4.93 5.53 18.01
CA ALA A 327 3.94 6.26 18.78
C ALA A 327 2.58 6.31 18.08
N TYR A 328 2.56 6.52 16.76
CA TYR A 328 1.33 6.46 15.97
C TYR A 328 0.68 5.06 16.00
N VAL A 329 1.43 4.01 15.66
CA VAL A 329 0.89 2.63 15.63
C VAL A 329 0.35 2.20 17.00
N SER A 330 1.04 2.55 18.08
CA SER A 330 0.63 2.15 19.43
C SER A 330 -0.51 2.98 20.00
N LYS A 331 -0.63 4.27 19.67
CA LYS A 331 -1.53 5.21 20.37
C LYS A 331 -2.58 5.89 19.51
N ALA A 332 -2.39 5.96 18.19
CA ALA A 332 -3.22 6.77 17.29
C ALA A 332 -3.88 5.97 16.15
N GLN A 333 -3.29 4.85 15.73
CA GLN A 333 -3.94 3.94 14.78
C GLN A 333 -5.30 3.50 15.33
N GLN A 334 -6.34 3.56 14.49
CA GLN A 334 -7.71 3.20 14.88
C GLN A 334 -7.79 1.74 15.35
N ARG A 335 -8.55 1.51 16.41
CA ARG A 335 -8.79 0.20 17.01
C ARG A 335 -10.27 0.03 17.37
N LEU A 336 -10.73 -1.21 17.39
CA LEU A 336 -11.95 -1.61 18.06
C LEU A 336 -11.79 -1.51 19.59
N ASP A 337 -12.90 -1.59 20.33
CA ASP A 337 -12.93 -1.52 21.79
C ASP A 337 -12.04 -2.57 22.49
N ASP A 338 -11.87 -3.74 21.88
CA ASP A 338 -10.99 -4.81 22.38
C ASP A 338 -9.50 -4.62 22.00
N GLY A 339 -9.16 -3.47 21.43
CA GLY A 339 -7.80 -3.09 21.03
C GLY A 339 -7.34 -3.63 19.67
N THR A 340 -8.22 -4.29 18.91
CA THR A 340 -7.91 -4.82 17.57
C THR A 340 -7.75 -3.70 16.56
N PHE A 341 -6.67 -3.69 15.78
CA PHE A 341 -6.51 -2.72 14.70
C PHE A 341 -7.64 -2.80 13.67
N CYS A 342 -8.12 -1.64 13.26
CA CYS A 342 -9.11 -1.51 12.19
C CYS A 342 -8.84 -0.27 11.34
N ARG A 343 -9.63 -0.15 10.27
CA ARG A 343 -9.61 0.96 9.32
C ARG A 343 -10.95 1.70 9.36
N PRO A 344 -10.96 2.99 9.02
CA PRO A 344 -12.19 3.77 8.87
C PRO A 344 -12.96 3.46 7.56
N GLU A 345 -12.41 2.58 6.73
CA GLU A 345 -12.88 2.26 5.38
C GLU A 345 -12.87 0.74 5.11
N PRO A 346 -13.69 0.24 4.15
CA PRO A 346 -14.70 0.97 3.39
C PRO A 346 -15.96 1.29 4.23
N VAL A 347 -16.09 0.64 5.38
CA VAL A 347 -17.07 0.94 6.43
C VAL A 347 -16.28 1.31 7.69
N GLU A 348 -16.79 2.21 8.50
CA GLU A 348 -16.12 2.62 9.73
C GLU A 348 -15.78 1.40 10.62
N ALA A 349 -14.55 1.40 11.14
CA ALA A 349 -14.01 0.35 12.00
C ALA A 349 -13.99 -1.05 11.36
N THR A 350 -13.60 -1.17 10.10
CA THR A 350 -13.42 -2.45 9.40
C THR A 350 -12.07 -3.08 9.74
N VAL A 351 -12.04 -4.35 10.14
CA VAL A 351 -10.79 -5.13 10.33
C VAL A 351 -10.41 -5.74 8.99
N TRP A 352 -9.22 -5.44 8.47
CA TRP A 352 -8.67 -6.02 7.24
C TRP A 352 -7.59 -7.05 7.57
N ALA A 353 -7.61 -8.23 6.94
CA ALA A 353 -6.63 -9.28 7.18
C ALA A 353 -5.16 -8.81 7.02
N ASP A 354 -4.92 -7.95 6.04
CA ASP A 354 -3.62 -7.38 5.67
C ASP A 354 -2.96 -6.66 6.86
N ASP A 355 -3.75 -5.96 7.68
CA ASP A 355 -3.25 -5.17 8.82
C ASP A 355 -2.49 -6.01 9.84
N LEU A 356 -2.72 -7.33 9.88
CA LEU A 356 -1.97 -8.21 10.76
C LEU A 356 -0.49 -8.25 10.36
N PHE A 357 -0.18 -8.35 9.06
CA PHE A 357 1.19 -8.28 8.59
C PHE A 357 1.73 -6.85 8.60
N MET A 358 0.88 -5.84 8.38
CA MET A 358 1.35 -4.46 8.44
C MET A 358 1.78 -4.05 9.85
N SER A 359 1.23 -4.69 10.89
CA SER A 359 1.50 -4.36 12.30
C SER A 359 2.43 -5.34 13.02
N VAL A 360 2.20 -6.66 12.95
CA VAL A 360 2.86 -7.63 13.85
C VAL A 360 4.39 -7.65 13.70
N PRO A 361 4.98 -7.80 12.50
CA PRO A 361 6.44 -7.76 12.33
C PRO A 361 7.05 -6.44 12.83
N PHE A 362 6.34 -5.32 12.66
CA PHE A 362 6.76 -4.03 13.17
C PHE A 362 6.77 -3.98 14.71
N LEU A 363 5.68 -4.39 15.35
CA LEU A 363 5.59 -4.46 16.82
C LEU A 363 6.71 -5.33 17.39
N LEU A 364 7.02 -6.47 16.77
CA LEU A 364 8.12 -7.35 17.21
C LEU A 364 9.50 -6.67 17.09
N GLN A 365 9.73 -5.89 16.04
CA GLN A 365 10.98 -5.11 15.94
C GLN A 365 11.04 -4.01 17.00
N MET A 366 9.93 -3.32 17.25
CA MET A 366 9.85 -2.30 18.30
C MET A 366 10.06 -2.89 19.70
N ALA A 367 9.55 -4.09 19.96
CA ALA A 367 9.80 -4.81 21.20
C ALA A 367 11.31 -5.07 21.42
N LYS A 368 12.03 -5.48 20.37
CA LYS A 368 13.49 -5.69 20.43
C LYS A 368 14.27 -4.38 20.59
N ILE A 369 13.80 -3.31 19.94
CA ILE A 369 14.46 -2.00 19.96
C ILE A 369 14.31 -1.33 21.33
N THR A 370 13.13 -1.40 21.91
CA THR A 370 12.77 -0.67 23.13
C THR A 370 12.92 -1.51 24.40
N GLY A 371 12.87 -2.83 24.28
CA GLY A 371 12.76 -3.74 25.42
C GLY A 371 11.36 -3.77 26.06
N ASP A 372 10.39 -3.03 25.51
CA ASP A 372 9.04 -2.95 26.07
C ASP A 372 8.21 -4.18 25.69
N VAL A 373 7.85 -4.97 26.71
CA VAL A 373 7.05 -6.19 26.58
C VAL A 373 5.63 -5.92 26.06
N GLN A 374 5.11 -4.70 26.19
CA GLN A 374 3.76 -4.37 25.71
C GLN A 374 3.65 -4.52 24.19
N TYR A 375 4.74 -4.36 23.44
CA TYR A 375 4.75 -4.64 22.00
C TYR A 375 4.55 -6.13 21.70
N TYR A 376 5.14 -7.04 22.47
CA TYR A 376 4.89 -8.48 22.33
C TYR A 376 3.44 -8.84 22.70
N ASN A 377 2.93 -8.25 23.77
CA ASN A 377 1.54 -8.46 24.21
C ASN A 377 0.53 -7.97 23.16
N ASP A 378 0.75 -6.79 22.59
CA ASP A 378 -0.12 -6.25 21.55
C ASP A 378 -0.04 -7.10 20.28
N ALA A 379 1.16 -7.49 19.83
CA ALA A 379 1.32 -8.38 18.68
C ALA A 379 0.58 -9.72 18.86
N ALA A 380 0.65 -10.32 20.05
CA ALA A 380 -0.09 -11.53 20.38
C ALA A 380 -1.61 -11.32 20.40
N ARG A 381 -2.07 -10.20 20.97
CA ARG A 381 -3.49 -9.81 20.96
C ARG A 381 -4.02 -9.67 19.54
N GLN A 382 -3.28 -8.99 18.65
CA GLN A 382 -3.69 -8.81 17.26
C GLN A 382 -3.88 -10.17 16.57
N VAL A 383 -2.94 -11.11 16.69
CA VAL A 383 -3.07 -12.43 16.05
C VAL A 383 -4.29 -13.21 16.55
N LEU A 384 -4.59 -13.15 17.85
CA LEU A 384 -5.76 -13.83 18.41
C LEU A 384 -7.08 -13.16 18.00
N ASN A 385 -7.14 -11.83 18.05
CA ASN A 385 -8.36 -11.09 17.74
C ASN A 385 -8.68 -11.08 16.24
N PHE A 386 -7.69 -10.95 15.37
CA PHE A 386 -7.91 -11.04 13.92
C PHE A 386 -8.53 -12.40 13.56
N ARG A 387 -8.11 -13.47 14.24
CA ARG A 387 -8.76 -14.77 14.07
C ARG A 387 -10.23 -14.76 14.49
N LYS A 388 -10.55 -14.19 15.67
CA LYS A 388 -11.93 -14.05 16.15
C LYS A 388 -12.83 -13.37 15.09
N TYR A 389 -12.36 -12.28 14.48
CA TYR A 389 -13.16 -11.52 13.52
C TYR A 389 -13.19 -12.13 12.12
N LEU A 390 -12.07 -12.62 11.61
CA LEU A 390 -11.93 -12.95 10.19
C LEU A 390 -12.14 -14.44 9.87
N LEU A 391 -11.96 -15.34 10.83
CA LEU A 391 -12.08 -16.78 10.58
C LEU A 391 -13.53 -17.13 10.27
N ASP A 392 -13.75 -17.81 9.15
CA ASP A 392 -14.98 -18.54 8.92
C ASP A 392 -14.82 -19.98 9.45
N PRO A 393 -15.55 -20.38 10.50
CA PRO A 393 -15.44 -21.72 11.06
C PRO A 393 -15.94 -22.82 10.11
N LYS A 394 -16.75 -22.49 9.09
CA LYS A 394 -17.26 -23.48 8.13
C LYS A 394 -16.16 -23.98 7.19
N THR A 395 -15.36 -23.07 6.65
CA THR A 395 -14.27 -23.38 5.73
C THR A 395 -12.92 -23.56 6.42
N GLY A 396 -12.73 -22.94 7.59
CA GLY A 396 -11.44 -22.80 8.27
C GLY A 396 -10.52 -21.73 7.66
N LEU A 397 -11.01 -21.00 6.65
CA LEU A 397 -10.29 -19.92 5.98
C LEU A 397 -10.63 -18.56 6.61
N TYR A 398 -9.79 -17.57 6.38
CA TYR A 398 -10.06 -16.19 6.76
C TYR A 398 -10.75 -15.44 5.62
N LYS A 399 -11.79 -14.69 5.95
CA LYS A 399 -12.34 -13.65 5.06
C LYS A 399 -11.38 -12.46 4.99
N HIS A 400 -11.40 -11.74 3.88
CA HIS A 400 -10.51 -10.60 3.69
C HIS A 400 -10.76 -9.49 4.73
N ALA A 401 -12.01 -9.25 5.10
CA ALA A 401 -12.36 -8.25 6.11
C ALA A 401 -13.56 -8.63 6.97
N TRP A 402 -13.72 -7.91 8.08
CA TRP A 402 -14.90 -7.91 8.94
C TRP A 402 -15.35 -6.47 9.19
N PHE A 403 -16.64 -6.20 8.97
CA PHE A 403 -17.23 -4.86 9.05
C PHE A 403 -17.92 -4.68 10.40
N ASN A 404 -17.39 -3.81 11.26
CA ASN A 404 -17.92 -3.61 12.62
C ASN A 404 -19.37 -3.13 12.62
N LEU A 405 -19.74 -2.14 11.80
CA LEU A 405 -21.09 -1.61 11.81
C LEU A 405 -22.16 -2.60 11.31
N LYS A 406 -21.76 -3.53 10.44
CA LYS A 406 -22.65 -4.53 9.86
C LYS A 406 -22.60 -5.88 10.57
N GLN A 407 -21.60 -6.08 11.44
CA GLN A 407 -21.31 -7.35 12.10
C GLN A 407 -21.17 -8.53 11.13
N GLU A 408 -20.67 -8.27 9.91
CA GLU A 408 -20.56 -9.24 8.83
C GLU A 408 -19.12 -9.36 8.32
N ARG A 409 -18.79 -10.51 7.70
CA ARG A 409 -17.50 -10.71 7.02
C ARG A 409 -17.63 -10.46 5.53
N SER A 410 -16.54 -10.06 4.88
CA SER A 410 -16.51 -9.82 3.44
C SER A 410 -16.74 -11.07 2.60
N ALA A 411 -16.92 -10.89 1.29
CA ALA A 411 -17.37 -11.95 0.38
C ALA A 411 -16.32 -13.06 0.15
N ALA A 412 -15.03 -12.73 0.05
CA ALA A 412 -14.02 -13.65 -0.48
C ALA A 412 -13.01 -14.17 0.57
N TYR A 413 -12.56 -15.41 0.36
CA TYR A 413 -11.37 -15.98 0.99
C TYR A 413 -10.16 -15.66 0.11
N TRP A 414 -9.80 -14.38 0.06
CA TRP A 414 -8.71 -13.92 -0.80
C TRP A 414 -7.37 -14.52 -0.36
N GLY A 415 -6.64 -15.10 -1.32
CA GLY A 415 -5.42 -15.86 -1.06
C GLY A 415 -4.35 -15.05 -0.36
N ARG A 416 -4.03 -13.85 -0.86
CA ARG A 416 -2.97 -13.02 -0.26
C ARG A 416 -3.32 -12.53 1.15
N ALA A 417 -4.57 -12.17 1.43
CA ALA A 417 -5.02 -11.83 2.79
C ALA A 417 -4.78 -12.98 3.79
N ASN A 418 -5.12 -14.22 3.41
CA ASN A 418 -4.82 -15.40 4.23
C ASN A 418 -3.31 -15.61 4.40
N GLY A 419 -2.54 -15.32 3.35
CA GLY A 419 -1.08 -15.38 3.36
C GLY A 419 -0.45 -14.36 4.31
N TRP A 420 -0.96 -13.13 4.38
CA TRP A 420 -0.51 -12.12 5.33
C TRP A 420 -0.73 -12.57 6.77
N ILE A 421 -1.89 -13.18 7.07
CA ILE A 421 -2.13 -13.77 8.38
C ILE A 421 -1.12 -14.87 8.70
N ALA A 422 -0.81 -15.73 7.73
CA ALA A 422 0.17 -16.80 7.93
C ALA A 422 1.57 -16.23 8.21
N TRP A 423 2.03 -15.25 7.43
CA TRP A 423 3.35 -14.65 7.60
C TRP A 423 3.49 -13.87 8.92
N ALA A 424 2.47 -13.10 9.29
CA ALA A 424 2.43 -12.42 10.58
C ALA A 424 2.48 -13.41 11.75
N THR A 425 1.72 -14.50 11.66
CA THR A 425 1.64 -15.54 12.70
C THR A 425 2.96 -16.26 12.90
N VAL A 426 3.62 -16.70 11.81
CA VAL A 426 4.96 -17.33 11.92
C VAL A 426 6.04 -16.34 12.36
N SER A 427 5.87 -15.06 12.09
CA SER A 427 6.76 -14.01 12.60
C SER A 427 6.60 -13.84 14.10
N LEU A 428 5.36 -13.84 14.60
CA LEU A 428 5.08 -13.83 16.04
C LEU A 428 5.66 -15.06 16.72
N LEU A 429 5.37 -16.28 16.24
CA LEU A 429 5.86 -17.52 16.85
C LEU A 429 7.39 -17.60 16.93
N ALA A 430 8.10 -17.03 15.94
CA ALA A 430 9.56 -16.99 15.93
C ALA A 430 10.17 -16.05 16.99
N ASN A 431 9.38 -15.11 17.51
CA ASN A 431 9.89 -14.04 18.39
C ASN A 431 9.17 -13.96 19.74
N LEU A 432 8.03 -14.62 19.90
CA LEU A 432 7.27 -14.66 21.13
C LEU A 432 7.89 -15.69 22.09
N PRO A 433 8.17 -15.33 23.36
CA PRO A 433 8.66 -16.28 24.35
C PRO A 433 7.73 -17.49 24.49
N ARG A 434 8.29 -18.70 24.57
CA ARG A 434 7.49 -19.95 24.67
C ARG A 434 6.63 -20.03 25.93
N ASN A 435 7.02 -19.34 27.00
CA ASN A 435 6.27 -19.23 28.25
C ASN A 435 5.23 -18.09 28.24
N HIS A 436 5.11 -17.33 27.14
CA HIS A 436 4.10 -16.29 27.03
C HIS A 436 2.70 -16.93 27.02
N PRO A 437 1.70 -16.39 27.74
CA PRO A 437 0.38 -17.02 27.88
C PRO A 437 -0.34 -17.30 26.55
N ALA A 438 -0.14 -16.45 25.55
CA ALA A 438 -0.74 -16.62 24.22
C ALA A 438 -0.03 -17.68 23.34
N TYR A 439 1.19 -18.11 23.67
CA TYR A 439 2.04 -18.89 22.75
C TYR A 439 1.34 -20.18 22.28
N THR A 440 0.79 -20.97 23.21
CA THR A 440 0.12 -22.23 22.91
C THR A 440 -1.09 -22.03 22.00
N GLN A 441 -1.90 -21.00 22.24
CA GLN A 441 -3.07 -20.71 21.41
C GLN A 441 -2.67 -20.23 20.01
N VAL A 442 -1.64 -19.37 19.91
CA VAL A 442 -1.12 -18.90 18.62
C VAL A 442 -0.57 -20.06 17.81
N LEU A 443 0.21 -20.96 18.43
CA LEU A 443 0.75 -22.15 17.77
C LEU A 443 -0.37 -23.07 17.25
N ARG A 444 -1.39 -23.32 18.08
CA ARG A 444 -2.55 -24.11 17.68
C ARG A 444 -3.29 -23.48 16.49
N ASN A 445 -3.54 -22.16 16.54
CA ASN A 445 -4.21 -21.43 15.47
C ASN A 445 -3.42 -21.52 14.15
N PHE A 446 -2.09 -21.41 14.23
CA PHE A 446 -1.21 -21.57 13.07
C PHE A 446 -1.30 -22.98 12.48
N GLN A 447 -1.23 -24.02 13.31
CA GLN A 447 -1.34 -25.41 12.87
C GLN A 447 -2.69 -25.68 12.19
N GLU A 448 -3.78 -25.17 12.76
CA GLU A 448 -5.14 -25.28 12.19
C GLU A 448 -5.25 -24.54 10.84
N GLN A 449 -4.65 -23.36 10.71
CA GLN A 449 -4.61 -22.62 9.45
C GLN A 449 -3.81 -23.39 8.38
N MET A 450 -2.62 -23.88 8.70
CA MET A 450 -1.77 -24.62 7.75
C MET A 450 -2.45 -25.91 7.31
N LYS A 451 -3.06 -26.65 8.25
CA LYS A 451 -3.87 -27.84 7.94
C LYS A 451 -5.03 -27.51 7.00
N THR A 452 -5.64 -26.35 7.16
CA THR A 452 -6.71 -25.91 6.26
C THR A 452 -6.18 -25.58 4.87
N LEU A 453 -5.13 -24.76 4.77
CA LEU A 453 -4.60 -24.29 3.50
C LEU A 453 -4.09 -25.42 2.60
N ILE A 454 -3.49 -26.48 3.16
CA ILE A 454 -3.03 -27.62 2.35
C ILE A 454 -4.18 -28.35 1.64
N ARG A 455 -5.43 -28.25 2.14
CA ARG A 455 -6.61 -28.83 1.46
C ARG A 455 -7.00 -28.06 0.20
N TYR A 456 -6.56 -26.81 0.09
CA TYR A 456 -6.80 -25.92 -1.04
C TYR A 456 -5.56 -25.75 -1.93
N GLN A 457 -4.50 -26.54 -1.70
CA GLN A 457 -3.36 -26.56 -2.60
C GLN A 457 -3.75 -27.27 -3.89
N ASP A 458 -3.55 -26.61 -5.03
CA ASP A 458 -3.84 -27.18 -6.34
C ASP A 458 -2.84 -28.30 -6.69
N LYS A 459 -3.20 -29.15 -7.66
CA LYS A 459 -2.32 -30.21 -8.18
C LYS A 459 -1.02 -29.65 -8.74
N SER A 460 -1.02 -28.42 -9.25
CA SER A 460 0.19 -27.74 -9.68
C SER A 460 1.16 -27.41 -8.54
N GLY A 461 0.66 -27.40 -7.29
CA GLY A 461 1.35 -26.90 -6.10
C GLY A 461 1.03 -25.44 -5.75
N MET A 462 0.38 -24.69 -6.65
CA MET A 462 -0.05 -23.32 -6.41
C MET A 462 -1.30 -23.24 -5.52
N TRP A 463 -1.61 -22.03 -5.06
CA TRP A 463 -2.92 -21.67 -4.53
C TRP A 463 -3.59 -20.64 -5.43
N HIS A 464 -4.91 -20.64 -5.40
CA HIS A 464 -5.74 -19.77 -6.23
C HIS A 464 -5.97 -18.39 -5.59
N GLN A 465 -6.22 -17.38 -6.42
CA GLN A 465 -6.53 -16.01 -6.00
C GLN A 465 -7.71 -15.97 -5.01
N VAL A 466 -8.74 -16.77 -5.23
CA VAL A 466 -9.84 -17.00 -4.30
C VAL A 466 -9.78 -18.48 -3.90
N LEU A 467 -9.51 -18.76 -2.62
CA LEU A 467 -9.04 -20.08 -2.20
C LEU A 467 -10.06 -21.21 -2.35
N ASP A 468 -11.35 -20.91 -2.18
CA ASP A 468 -12.45 -21.86 -2.34
C ASP A 468 -12.97 -21.98 -3.77
N ARG A 469 -12.27 -21.36 -4.74
CA ARG A 469 -12.67 -21.30 -6.15
C ARG A 469 -11.56 -21.90 -7.02
N PRO A 470 -11.69 -23.17 -7.45
CA PRO A 470 -10.69 -23.79 -8.32
C PRO A 470 -10.67 -23.21 -9.75
N ASP A 471 -11.70 -22.44 -10.12
CA ASP A 471 -11.77 -21.68 -11.36
C ASP A 471 -11.11 -20.29 -11.25
N ALA A 472 -10.69 -19.88 -10.06
CA ALA A 472 -9.86 -18.69 -9.89
C ALA A 472 -8.45 -18.96 -10.43
N TYR A 473 -7.76 -17.92 -10.90
CA TYR A 473 -6.41 -18.10 -11.40
C TYR A 473 -5.42 -18.38 -10.25
N GLU A 474 -4.39 -19.17 -10.53
CA GLU A 474 -3.27 -19.40 -9.61
C GLU A 474 -2.51 -18.10 -9.33
N GLU A 475 -2.29 -17.78 -8.06
CA GLU A 475 -1.72 -16.49 -7.67
C GLU A 475 -0.36 -16.66 -6.97
N THR A 476 0.64 -15.93 -7.46
CA THR A 476 2.04 -16.12 -7.07
C THR A 476 2.32 -15.65 -5.64
N SER A 477 1.74 -14.52 -5.21
CA SER A 477 2.05 -13.97 -3.89
C SER A 477 1.48 -14.80 -2.74
N CYS A 478 0.23 -15.28 -2.84
CA CYS A 478 -0.38 -16.12 -1.82
C CYS A 478 0.34 -17.47 -1.73
N THR A 479 0.69 -18.06 -2.87
CA THR A 479 1.48 -19.29 -2.93
C THR A 479 2.82 -19.12 -2.23
N ALA A 480 3.51 -17.99 -2.43
CA ALA A 480 4.76 -17.68 -1.73
C ALA A 480 4.57 -17.52 -0.21
N LEU A 481 3.51 -16.84 0.22
CA LEU A 481 3.16 -16.64 1.63
C LEU A 481 2.83 -17.96 2.35
N PHE A 482 2.13 -18.88 1.68
CA PHE A 482 1.86 -20.21 2.24
C PHE A 482 3.10 -21.09 2.23
N THR A 483 3.88 -21.06 1.15
CA THR A 483 5.13 -21.81 1.03
C THR A 483 6.12 -21.44 2.12
N LEU A 484 6.34 -20.14 2.37
CA LEU A 484 7.25 -19.69 3.44
C LEU A 484 6.74 -20.08 4.82
N ALA A 485 5.43 -20.00 5.06
CA ALA A 485 4.84 -20.33 6.35
C ALA A 485 4.94 -21.84 6.65
N LEU A 486 4.65 -22.69 5.65
CA LEU A 486 4.80 -24.14 5.73
C LEU A 486 6.28 -24.52 5.97
N ALA A 487 7.20 -23.97 5.16
CA ALA A 487 8.62 -24.26 5.28
C ALA A 487 9.16 -23.86 6.67
N ARG A 488 8.84 -22.65 7.13
CA ARG A 488 9.23 -22.20 8.48
C ARG A 488 8.59 -23.06 9.56
N GLY A 489 7.30 -23.39 9.44
CA GLY A 489 6.60 -24.23 10.41
C GLY A 489 7.21 -25.62 10.56
N VAL A 490 7.64 -26.24 9.47
CA VAL A 490 8.37 -27.52 9.50
C VAL A 490 9.76 -27.35 10.12
N ARG A 491 10.51 -26.32 9.69
CA ARG A 491 11.88 -26.04 10.18
C ARG A 491 11.94 -25.79 11.68
N GLU A 492 10.97 -25.08 12.23
CA GLU A 492 10.89 -24.72 13.65
C GLU A 492 10.21 -25.82 14.51
N GLY A 493 9.79 -26.94 13.90
CA GLY A 493 9.10 -28.04 14.59
C GLY A 493 7.67 -27.72 15.03
N TRP A 494 7.06 -26.67 14.47
CA TRP A 494 5.65 -26.32 14.71
C TRP A 494 4.68 -27.17 13.90
N LEU A 495 5.13 -27.71 12.77
CA LEU A 495 4.38 -28.61 11.90
C LEU A 495 5.07 -29.96 11.81
N ASN A 496 4.28 -31.01 11.56
CA ASN A 496 4.81 -32.34 11.25
C ASN A 496 5.65 -32.29 9.96
N GLN A 497 6.73 -33.09 9.89
CA GLN A 497 7.60 -33.22 8.73
C GLN A 497 6.85 -33.58 7.43
N ASP A 498 5.70 -34.23 7.50
CA ASP A 498 4.85 -34.54 6.34
C ASP A 498 4.40 -33.28 5.57
N TYR A 499 4.38 -32.11 6.20
CA TYR A 499 4.03 -30.84 5.55
C TYR A 499 5.15 -30.33 4.63
N LYS A 500 6.37 -30.88 4.75
CA LYS A 500 7.52 -30.53 3.90
C LYS A 500 7.20 -30.72 2.42
N LYS A 501 6.50 -31.79 2.04
CA LYS A 501 6.10 -32.05 0.65
C LYS A 501 5.23 -30.94 0.07
N ASN A 502 4.36 -30.34 0.88
CA ASN A 502 3.46 -29.26 0.46
C ASN A 502 4.23 -27.96 0.25
N ALA A 503 5.20 -27.67 1.14
CA ALA A 503 6.10 -26.53 0.98
C ALA A 503 6.97 -26.67 -0.29
N LEU A 504 7.54 -27.86 -0.53
CA LEU A 504 8.34 -28.12 -1.72
C LEU A 504 7.49 -28.09 -3.00
N ALA A 505 6.25 -28.59 -2.98
CA ALA A 505 5.32 -28.48 -4.10
C ALA A 505 5.01 -27.00 -4.43
N GLY A 506 4.72 -26.18 -3.41
CA GLY A 506 4.52 -24.74 -3.57
C GLY A 506 5.75 -24.04 -4.15
N TRP A 507 6.94 -24.37 -3.64
CA TRP A 507 8.19 -23.82 -4.20
C TRP A 507 8.41 -24.23 -5.65
N ASN A 508 8.25 -25.52 -5.98
CA ASN A 508 8.43 -26.01 -7.34
C ASN A 508 7.48 -25.34 -8.33
N ALA A 509 6.24 -25.06 -7.90
CA ALA A 509 5.28 -24.30 -8.68
C ALA A 509 5.72 -22.83 -8.87
N LEU A 510 6.16 -22.15 -7.79
CA LEU A 510 6.66 -20.77 -7.83
C LEU A 510 7.84 -20.59 -8.78
N LYS A 511 8.75 -21.57 -8.86
CA LYS A 511 9.90 -21.52 -9.79
C LYS A 511 9.46 -21.28 -11.23
N THR A 512 8.31 -21.84 -11.63
CA THR A 512 7.77 -21.68 -12.99
C THR A 512 7.27 -20.26 -13.28
N LYS A 513 7.05 -19.44 -12.24
CA LYS A 513 6.61 -18.04 -12.35
C LYS A 513 7.79 -17.06 -12.32
N ILE A 514 9.02 -17.53 -12.14
CA ILE A 514 10.24 -16.71 -12.15
C ILE A 514 10.98 -16.97 -13.47
N ASP A 515 11.11 -15.96 -14.31
CA ASP A 515 11.82 -16.12 -15.57
C ASP A 515 13.35 -16.06 -15.43
N THR A 516 14.05 -16.23 -16.55
CA THR A 516 15.52 -16.24 -16.61
C THR A 516 16.13 -14.87 -16.25
N GLY A 517 15.37 -13.78 -16.42
CA GLY A 517 15.76 -12.43 -16.03
C GLY A 517 15.46 -12.09 -14.57
N GLY A 518 14.84 -13.01 -13.82
CA GLY A 518 14.43 -12.77 -12.43
C GLY A 518 13.13 -11.99 -12.29
N VAL A 519 12.36 -11.82 -13.36
CA VAL A 519 11.02 -11.23 -13.28
C VAL A 519 10.04 -12.29 -12.79
N VAL A 520 9.24 -11.90 -11.80
CA VAL A 520 8.21 -12.71 -11.18
C VAL A 520 6.86 -12.36 -11.79
N HIS A 521 6.19 -13.36 -12.35
CA HIS A 521 4.88 -13.21 -12.99
C HIS A 521 3.74 -13.65 -12.06
N GLY A 522 2.51 -13.30 -12.40
CA GLY A 522 1.31 -13.81 -11.70
C GLY A 522 1.05 -13.19 -10.31
N ILE A 523 1.66 -12.05 -9.99
CA ILE A 523 1.40 -11.34 -8.73
C ILE A 523 0.14 -10.48 -8.89
N CYS A 524 -0.90 -10.75 -8.11
CA CYS A 524 -2.13 -9.96 -8.11
C CYS A 524 -1.85 -8.51 -7.68
N ARG A 525 -2.37 -7.52 -8.42
CA ARG A 525 -2.22 -6.09 -8.10
C ARG A 525 -2.79 -5.74 -6.72
N GLY A 526 -2.48 -4.55 -6.20
CA GLY A 526 -3.17 -3.98 -5.04
C GLY A 526 -4.70 -4.09 -5.17
N THR A 527 -5.36 -4.61 -4.14
CA THR A 527 -6.76 -5.07 -4.19
C THR A 527 -7.46 -4.71 -2.89
N ASP A 528 -8.54 -3.94 -2.98
CA ASP A 528 -9.35 -3.49 -1.84
C ASP A 528 -10.37 -4.57 -1.39
N ILE A 529 -11.26 -4.21 -0.47
CA ILE A 529 -12.42 -5.05 -0.15
C ILE A 529 -13.45 -4.91 -1.27
N GLY A 530 -13.72 -6.01 -1.98
CA GLY A 530 -14.76 -6.11 -3.00
C GLY A 530 -16.08 -6.56 -2.41
N ASP A 531 -17.18 -6.16 -3.06
CA ASP A 531 -18.54 -6.50 -2.65
C ASP A 531 -18.88 -7.98 -2.90
N ASP A 532 -18.21 -8.62 -3.86
CA ASP A 532 -18.40 -10.03 -4.20
C ASP A 532 -17.08 -10.76 -4.51
N GLN A 533 -17.15 -12.07 -4.77
CA GLN A 533 -15.97 -12.83 -5.19
C GLN A 533 -15.51 -12.47 -6.61
N GLN A 534 -16.41 -12.07 -7.51
CA GLN A 534 -16.08 -11.78 -8.91
C GLN A 534 -15.09 -10.62 -9.02
N PHE A 535 -15.23 -9.59 -8.16
CA PHE A 535 -14.24 -8.53 -8.00
C PHE A 535 -12.81 -9.08 -7.82
N TYR A 536 -12.65 -10.14 -7.02
CA TYR A 536 -11.34 -10.76 -6.77
C TYR A 536 -10.86 -11.61 -7.96
N MET A 537 -11.78 -12.29 -8.65
CA MET A 537 -11.52 -13.08 -9.85
C MET A 537 -11.01 -12.19 -10.99
N ASP A 538 -11.53 -10.97 -11.09
CA ASP A 538 -11.23 -10.03 -12.18
C ASP A 538 -9.93 -9.24 -11.98
N ARG A 539 -9.31 -9.35 -10.79
CA ARG A 539 -8.05 -8.65 -10.49
C ARG A 539 -6.96 -9.09 -11.46
N LYS A 540 -6.27 -8.10 -12.02
CA LYS A 540 -5.15 -8.36 -12.93
C LYS A 540 -3.87 -8.61 -12.16
N THR A 541 -3.01 -9.43 -12.73
CA THR A 541 -1.65 -9.62 -12.25
C THR A 541 -0.72 -8.60 -12.89
N ILE A 542 0.33 -8.20 -12.17
CA ILE A 542 1.37 -7.30 -12.65
C ILE A 542 2.71 -7.97 -12.41
N ALA A 543 3.54 -8.03 -13.45
CA ALA A 543 4.89 -8.56 -13.33
C ALA A 543 5.68 -7.74 -12.31
N ASN A 544 6.38 -8.44 -11.41
CA ASN A 544 7.24 -7.83 -10.42
C ASN A 544 6.55 -6.82 -9.47
N ASP A 545 5.22 -6.94 -9.26
CA ASP A 545 4.54 -6.11 -8.27
C ASP A 545 5.16 -6.33 -6.87
N PRO A 546 5.66 -5.27 -6.20
CA PRO A 546 6.39 -5.39 -4.94
C PRO A 546 5.56 -6.03 -3.81
N ARG A 547 4.22 -6.08 -3.94
CA ARG A 547 3.32 -6.73 -2.97
C ARG A 547 3.53 -8.24 -2.87
N GLY A 548 4.12 -8.87 -3.89
CA GLY A 548 4.47 -10.29 -3.88
C GLY A 548 5.97 -10.59 -3.75
N LEU A 549 6.84 -9.66 -4.13
CA LEU A 549 8.28 -9.90 -4.23
C LEU A 549 8.93 -10.25 -2.88
N GLY A 550 8.55 -9.55 -1.80
CA GLY A 550 9.04 -9.86 -0.46
C GLY A 550 8.71 -11.30 -0.04
N ALA A 551 7.49 -11.76 -0.32
CA ALA A 551 7.05 -13.11 -0.01
C ALA A 551 7.81 -14.17 -0.83
N VAL A 552 8.03 -13.93 -2.13
CA VAL A 552 8.75 -14.87 -3.02
C VAL A 552 10.21 -15.04 -2.58
N ILE A 553 10.89 -13.93 -2.26
CA ILE A 553 12.27 -13.97 -1.76
C ILE A 553 12.33 -14.72 -0.42
N THR A 554 11.43 -14.40 0.51
CA THR A 554 11.39 -15.07 1.82
C THR A 554 11.04 -16.56 1.71
N ALA A 555 10.16 -16.95 0.78
CA ALA A 555 9.87 -18.35 0.50
C ALA A 555 11.12 -19.10 0.05
N GLY A 556 11.90 -18.55 -0.88
CA GLY A 556 13.15 -19.17 -1.31
C GLY A 556 14.18 -19.28 -0.18
N ILE A 557 14.26 -18.28 0.70
CA ILE A 557 15.10 -18.34 1.92
C ILE A 557 14.65 -19.49 2.83
N GLU A 558 13.36 -19.58 3.18
CA GLU A 558 12.87 -20.63 4.08
C GLU A 558 13.03 -22.04 3.49
N ILE A 559 12.77 -22.20 2.18
CA ILE A 559 12.98 -23.48 1.48
C ILE A 559 14.46 -23.87 1.51
N SER A 560 15.38 -22.93 1.25
CA SER A 560 16.82 -23.22 1.30
C SER A 560 17.32 -23.71 2.65
N ARG A 561 16.57 -23.42 3.73
CA ARG A 561 16.88 -23.79 5.11
C ARG A 561 16.19 -25.08 5.57
N LEU A 562 15.33 -25.69 4.76
CA LEU A 562 14.75 -27.00 5.07
C LEU A 562 15.86 -28.04 5.05
N GLN A 563 16.09 -28.74 6.16
CA GLN A 563 17.05 -29.83 6.19
C GLN A 563 16.59 -30.98 5.27
N PRO A 564 17.52 -31.74 4.67
CA PRO A 564 17.22 -32.90 3.81
C PRO A 564 16.20 -33.88 4.35
#